data_AF-A0A0G4IUC1-F1
#
_entry.id   AF-A0A0G4IUC1-F1
#
_cell.length_a   1.000
_cell.length_b   1.000
_cell.length_c   1.000
_cell.angle_alpha   90.00
_cell.angle_beta   90.00
_cell.angle_gamma   90.00
#
_symmetry.space_group_name_H-M   'P 1'
#
loop_
_entity.id
_entity.type
_entity.pdbx_description
1 polymer ?
#
loop_
_entity_poly.entity_id
_entity_poly.type
_entity_poly.pdbx_seq_one_letter_code
_entity_poly.pdbx_strand_id
1 'polypeptide(L)'
;MPRPNTFKELQQFTWAANWMRTSVPGYAHIIAPLQELTDKANQELKRIQSSSPSSSRLDDLGWTDRHSKAFEDIRFALIQHVQLACPKSDHQTCLFTDASDLAWAAVVTQIPMEDIDLPVHEQRHEPLAFYGKRFSGAELRWSTPEKEAAAIINATERGDFLLQTSREFLMFCDHRNLTFIFAKDAEMKKHTAQKIER
;
A
#
# COMPACT_ATOMS: atom_id res chain seq x y z
N MET A 1 10.74 19.10 7.64
CA MET A 1 11.83 18.84 6.68
C MET A 1 11.71 19.84 5.53
N PRO A 2 12.81 20.52 5.13
CA PRO A 2 12.81 21.41 3.97
C PRO A 2 12.73 20.61 2.66
N ARG A 3 12.33 21.28 1.56
CA ARG A 3 12.30 20.69 0.22
C ARG A 3 13.70 20.18 -0.19
N PRO A 4 13.82 18.96 -0.73
CA PRO A 4 15.09 18.47 -1.26
C PRO A 4 15.46 19.26 -2.52
N ASN A 5 16.75 19.60 -2.65
CA ASN A 5 17.30 20.30 -3.81
C ASN A 5 18.18 19.38 -4.66
N THR A 6 18.72 18.32 -4.05
CA THR A 6 19.58 17.35 -4.71
C THR A 6 18.91 15.97 -4.78
N PHE A 7 19.37 15.16 -5.74
CA PHE A 7 18.95 13.76 -5.84
C PHE A 7 19.18 12.96 -4.56
N LYS A 8 20.32 13.18 -3.90
CA LYS A 8 20.65 12.50 -2.64
C LYS A 8 19.67 12.84 -1.52
N GLU A 9 19.30 14.12 -1.40
CA GLU A 9 18.29 14.55 -0.42
C GLU A 9 16.92 13.94 -0.72
N LEU A 10 16.54 13.85 -2.01
CA LEU A 10 15.30 13.18 -2.42
C LEU A 10 15.31 11.68 -2.10
N GLN A 11 16.43 10.99 -2.32
CA GLN A 11 16.58 9.58 -1.97
C GLN A 11 16.48 9.37 -0.45
N GLN A 12 17.18 10.19 0.33
CA GLN A 12 17.11 10.14 1.80
C GLN A 12 15.69 10.38 2.31
N PHE A 13 14.99 11.37 1.75
CA PHE A 13 13.60 11.63 2.07
C PHE A 13 12.71 10.42 1.73
N THR A 14 12.84 9.87 0.53
CA THR A 14 12.03 8.72 0.08
C THR A 14 12.28 7.48 0.97
N TRP A 15 13.52 7.22 1.36
CA TRP A 15 13.84 6.12 2.29
C TRP A 15 13.26 6.34 3.67
N ALA A 16 13.38 7.55 4.22
CA ALA A 16 12.81 7.90 5.53
C ALA A 16 11.28 7.80 5.50
N ALA A 17 10.64 8.31 4.45
CA ALA A 17 9.19 8.23 4.28
C ALA A 17 8.72 6.78 4.13
N ASN A 18 9.50 5.93 3.46
CA ASN A 18 9.18 4.51 3.28
C ASN A 18 9.19 3.73 4.61
N TRP A 19 9.97 4.18 5.60
CA TRP A 19 9.94 3.60 6.95
C TRP A 19 8.57 3.77 7.62
N MET A 20 7.88 4.88 7.37
CA MET A 20 6.57 5.19 7.96
C MET A 20 5.40 4.85 7.02
N ARG A 21 5.64 4.11 5.93
CA ARG A 21 4.62 3.82 4.91
C ARG A 21 3.37 3.15 5.46
N THR A 22 3.50 2.36 6.53
CA THR A 22 2.38 1.63 7.14
C THR A 22 1.49 2.51 8.02
N SER A 23 1.91 3.73 8.32
CA SER A 23 1.15 4.71 9.09
C SER A 23 0.48 5.77 8.22
N VAL A 24 0.67 5.69 6.89
CA VAL A 24 0.17 6.69 5.93
C VAL A 24 -0.84 6.04 4.98
N PRO A 25 -2.14 6.37 5.10
CA PRO A 25 -3.15 5.93 4.14
C PRO A 25 -2.80 6.34 2.71
N GLY A 26 -2.88 5.41 1.77
CA GLY A 26 -2.62 5.70 0.35
C GLY A 26 -1.18 6.06 0.02
N TYR A 27 -0.20 5.77 0.90
CA TYR A 27 1.22 6.13 0.73
C TYR A 27 1.76 5.85 -0.68
N ALA A 28 1.46 4.66 -1.22
CA ALA A 28 1.93 4.23 -2.54
C ALA A 28 1.47 5.15 -3.69
N HIS A 29 0.31 5.78 -3.56
CA HIS A 29 -0.18 6.75 -4.54
C HIS A 29 0.56 8.09 -4.40
N ILE A 30 0.70 8.57 -3.16
CA ILE A 30 1.30 9.88 -2.86
C ILE A 30 2.79 9.91 -3.22
N ILE A 31 3.55 8.85 -2.90
CA ILE A 31 5.00 8.78 -3.17
C ILE A 31 5.34 8.59 -4.65
N ALA A 32 4.38 8.14 -5.45
CA ALA A 32 4.68 7.63 -6.79
C ALA A 32 5.39 8.64 -7.71
N PRO A 33 5.04 9.93 -7.77
CA PRO A 33 5.78 10.89 -8.59
C PRO A 33 7.25 11.01 -8.18
N LEU A 34 7.55 10.93 -6.88
CA LEU A 34 8.92 11.01 -6.36
C LEU A 34 9.70 9.72 -6.63
N GLN A 35 9.04 8.57 -6.55
CA GLN A 35 9.63 7.28 -6.89
C GLN A 35 9.92 7.19 -8.40
N GLU A 36 8.98 7.62 -9.25
CA GLU A 36 9.16 7.70 -10.72
C GLU A 36 10.40 8.53 -11.09
N LEU A 37 10.56 9.71 -10.47
CA LEU A 37 11.74 10.57 -10.66
C LEU A 37 13.03 9.89 -10.16
N THR A 38 12.95 9.22 -9.02
CA THR A 38 14.10 8.52 -8.42
C THR A 38 14.57 7.35 -9.28
N ASP A 39 13.64 6.58 -9.82
CA ASP A 39 13.92 5.42 -10.67
C ASP A 39 14.50 5.86 -12.01
N LYS A 40 13.96 6.92 -12.62
CA LYS A 40 14.50 7.52 -13.84
C LYS A 40 15.94 7.99 -13.65
N ALA A 41 16.21 8.72 -12.57
CA ALA A 41 17.55 9.17 -12.25
C ALA A 41 18.51 7.98 -12.06
N ASN A 42 18.12 6.97 -11.27
CA ASN A 42 18.94 5.76 -11.08
C ASN A 42 19.23 4.99 -12.38
N GLN A 43 18.30 4.94 -13.33
CA GLN A 43 18.51 4.30 -14.63
C GLN A 43 19.57 5.03 -15.46
N GLU A 44 19.55 6.36 -15.47
CA GLU A 44 20.56 7.16 -16.17
C GLU A 44 21.96 6.94 -15.58
N LEU A 45 22.09 6.82 -14.26
CA LEU A 45 23.38 6.52 -13.61
C LEU A 45 23.96 5.17 -14.01
N LYS A 46 23.10 4.16 -14.04
CA LYS A 46 23.47 2.82 -14.50
C LYS A 46 23.94 2.85 -15.94
N ARG A 47 23.28 3.64 -16.80
CA ARG A 47 23.67 3.81 -18.22
C ARG A 47 25.05 4.43 -18.37
N ILE A 48 25.39 5.45 -17.58
CA ILE A 48 26.67 6.16 -17.68
C ILE A 48 27.79 5.56 -16.80
N GLN A 49 27.54 4.42 -16.13
CA GLN A 49 28.44 3.79 -15.15
C GLN A 49 28.97 4.75 -14.07
N SER A 50 28.22 5.81 -13.77
CA SER A 50 28.60 6.79 -12.75
C SER A 50 28.11 6.31 -11.39
N SER A 51 29.02 6.24 -10.44
CA SER A 51 28.73 5.96 -9.03
C SER A 51 28.19 7.18 -8.26
N SER A 52 28.09 8.35 -8.90
CA SER A 52 27.81 9.59 -8.17
C SER A 52 27.06 10.66 -8.98
N PRO A 53 25.74 10.78 -8.82
CA PRO A 53 25.01 12.02 -9.04
C PRO A 53 24.60 12.64 -7.69
N SER A 54 25.38 12.38 -6.65
CA SER A 54 24.98 12.72 -5.28
C SER A 54 24.71 14.23 -5.07
N SER A 55 25.11 15.06 -6.04
CA SER A 55 24.86 16.51 -6.09
C SER A 55 24.05 16.99 -7.30
N SER A 56 23.51 16.11 -8.15
CA SER A 56 22.66 16.54 -9.28
C SER A 56 21.42 17.26 -8.74
N ARG A 57 21.12 18.45 -9.29
CA ARG A 57 19.96 19.23 -8.88
C ARG A 57 18.69 18.55 -9.37
N LEU A 58 17.63 18.62 -8.57
CA LEU A 58 16.34 18.03 -8.97
C LEU A 58 15.73 18.71 -10.19
N ASP A 59 15.96 20.01 -10.36
CA ASP A 59 15.51 20.78 -11.53
C ASP A 59 16.07 20.18 -12.83
N ASP A 60 17.35 19.79 -12.83
CA ASP A 60 18.02 19.14 -13.98
C ASP A 60 17.48 17.74 -14.27
N LEU A 61 16.88 17.09 -13.27
CA LEU A 61 16.25 15.76 -13.39
C LEU A 61 14.78 15.84 -13.84
N GLY A 62 14.25 17.05 -14.02
CA GLY A 62 12.86 17.28 -14.43
C GLY A 62 11.89 17.36 -13.25
N TRP A 63 12.31 17.95 -12.13
CA TRP A 63 11.40 18.31 -11.05
C TRP A 63 10.33 19.31 -11.55
N THR A 64 9.10 19.14 -11.07
CA THR A 64 7.93 19.93 -11.47
C THR A 64 7.00 20.13 -10.28
N ASP A 65 5.95 20.92 -10.46
CA ASP A 65 4.94 21.15 -9.43
C ASP A 65 4.24 19.87 -8.96
N ARG A 66 4.14 18.85 -9.83
CA ARG A 66 3.64 17.50 -9.45
C ARG A 66 4.51 16.87 -8.36
N HIS A 67 5.83 17.04 -8.45
CA HIS A 67 6.78 16.52 -7.47
C HIS A 67 6.77 17.36 -6.19
N SER A 68 6.70 18.69 -6.31
CA SER A 68 6.52 19.60 -5.17
C SER A 68 5.27 19.24 -4.37
N LYS A 69 4.15 19.00 -5.06
CA LYS A 69 2.89 18.59 -4.43
C LYS A 69 3.02 17.24 -3.73
N ALA A 70 3.59 16.22 -4.39
CA ALA A 70 3.80 14.91 -3.77
C ALA A 70 4.68 14.98 -2.51
N PHE A 71 5.73 15.81 -2.52
CA PHE A 71 6.59 16.03 -1.36
C PHE A 71 5.82 16.66 -0.20
N GLU A 72 5.05 17.72 -0.46
CA GLU A 72 4.24 18.38 0.56
C GLU A 72 3.11 17.47 1.08
N ASP A 73 2.45 16.71 0.21
CA ASP A 73 1.38 15.78 0.58
C ASP A 73 1.93 14.67 1.50
N ILE A 74 3.12 14.11 1.23
CA ILE A 74 3.76 13.16 2.15
C ILE A 74 4.15 13.84 3.44
N ARG A 75 4.73 15.05 3.40
CA ARG A 75 5.12 15.75 4.63
C ARG A 75 3.90 15.99 5.50
N PHE A 76 2.78 16.41 4.91
CA PHE A 76 1.53 16.60 5.60
C PHE A 76 0.99 15.28 6.14
N ALA A 77 1.00 14.20 5.35
CA ALA A 77 0.54 12.89 5.80
C ALA A 77 1.40 12.29 6.93
N LEU A 78 2.70 12.58 6.97
CA LEU A 78 3.57 12.18 8.07
C LEU A 78 3.32 13.02 9.34
N ILE A 79 2.98 14.30 9.19
CA ILE A 79 2.62 15.18 10.32
C ILE A 79 1.25 14.80 10.88
N GLN A 80 0.28 14.59 9.98
CA GLN A 80 -1.11 14.19 10.27
C GLN A 80 -1.27 12.67 10.30
N HIS A 81 -0.19 11.93 10.60
CA HIS A 81 -0.22 10.48 10.54
C HIS A 81 -1.36 9.95 11.39
N VAL A 82 -2.04 8.94 10.86
CA VAL A 82 -3.06 8.24 11.63
C VAL A 82 -2.35 7.56 12.80
N GLN A 83 -2.80 7.83 14.02
CA GLN A 83 -2.31 7.13 15.19
C GLN A 83 -2.68 5.65 15.04
N LEU A 84 -1.67 4.82 14.84
CA LEU A 84 -1.86 3.38 14.83
C LEU A 84 -2.06 2.90 16.27
N ALA A 85 -3.04 2.04 16.48
CA ALA A 85 -3.24 1.37 17.76
C ALA A 85 -2.25 0.20 17.93
N CYS A 86 -2.03 -0.19 19.18
CA CYS A 86 -1.34 -1.45 19.48
C CYS A 86 -2.33 -2.61 19.33
N PRO A 87 -1.90 -3.78 18.79
CA PRO A 87 -2.74 -4.97 18.74
C PRO A 87 -3.21 -5.39 20.13
N LYS A 88 -4.51 -5.67 20.28
CA LYS A 88 -5.14 -6.10 21.53
C LYS A 88 -5.68 -7.51 21.39
N SER A 89 -5.49 -8.35 22.41
CA SER A 89 -5.91 -9.76 22.40
C SER A 89 -7.41 -9.97 22.56
N ASP A 90 -8.12 -8.96 23.05
CA ASP A 90 -9.56 -8.92 23.28
C ASP A 90 -10.32 -8.16 22.18
N HIS A 91 -9.70 -7.93 21.02
CA HIS A 91 -10.29 -7.27 19.87
C HIS A 91 -10.35 -8.22 18.66
N GLN A 92 -11.31 -7.97 17.77
CA GLN A 92 -11.45 -8.68 16.51
C GLN A 92 -10.66 -7.95 15.42
N THR A 93 -9.68 -8.63 14.82
CA THR A 93 -8.94 -8.08 13.68
C THR A 93 -9.81 -8.06 12.42
N CYS A 94 -9.72 -6.97 11.67
CA CYS A 94 -10.43 -6.74 10.42
C CYS A 94 -9.46 -6.31 9.32
N LEU A 95 -9.60 -6.88 8.12
CA LEU A 95 -8.84 -6.53 6.93
C LEU A 95 -9.79 -5.93 5.89
N PHE A 96 -9.46 -4.72 5.43
CA PHE A 96 -10.13 -4.08 4.31
C PHE A 96 -9.16 -4.03 3.13
N THR A 97 -9.64 -4.38 1.94
CA THR A 97 -8.83 -4.33 0.72
C THR A 97 -9.61 -3.62 -0.39
N ASP A 98 -8.91 -2.83 -1.18
CA ASP A 98 -9.42 -2.18 -2.37
C ASP A 98 -8.37 -2.23 -3.48
N ALA A 99 -8.82 -2.37 -4.73
CA ALA A 99 -7.97 -2.39 -5.91
C ALA A 99 -8.57 -1.54 -7.03
N SER A 100 -7.73 -0.66 -7.57
CA SER A 100 -8.00 0.10 -8.79
C SER A 100 -7.25 -0.51 -9.98
N ASP A 101 -7.45 0.07 -11.17
CA ASP A 101 -6.67 -0.32 -12.35
C ASP A 101 -5.16 -0.16 -12.20
N LEU A 102 -4.71 0.75 -11.32
CA LEU A 102 -3.32 1.18 -11.23
C LEU A 102 -2.61 0.73 -9.95
N ALA A 103 -3.35 0.45 -8.89
CA ALA A 103 -2.80 0.17 -7.58
C ALA A 103 -3.82 -0.56 -6.69
N TRP A 104 -3.31 -1.20 -5.65
CA TRP A 104 -4.13 -1.70 -4.54
C TRP A 104 -3.74 -1.04 -3.23
N ALA A 105 -4.68 -1.05 -2.30
CA ALA A 105 -4.53 -0.61 -0.93
C ALA A 105 -5.21 -1.58 0.03
N ALA A 106 -4.72 -1.64 1.26
CA ALA A 106 -5.36 -2.38 2.33
C ALA A 106 -5.20 -1.64 3.66
N VAL A 107 -6.14 -1.86 4.57
CA VAL A 107 -6.00 -1.43 5.97
C VAL A 107 -6.35 -2.59 6.89
N VAL A 108 -5.45 -2.86 7.84
CA VAL A 108 -5.71 -3.75 8.96
C VAL A 108 -6.15 -2.88 10.13
N THR A 109 -7.28 -3.23 10.72
CA THR A 109 -7.86 -2.56 11.89
C THR A 109 -8.23 -3.61 12.94
N GLN A 110 -8.60 -3.15 14.13
CA GLN A 110 -9.22 -3.98 15.16
C GLN A 110 -10.46 -3.29 15.71
N ILE A 111 -11.44 -4.08 16.17
CA ILE A 111 -12.67 -3.58 16.80
C ILE A 111 -12.91 -4.30 18.13
N PRO A 112 -13.58 -3.68 19.10
CA PRO A 112 -14.05 -4.39 20.30
C PRO A 112 -14.94 -5.59 19.90
N MET A 113 -14.90 -6.68 20.67
CA MET A 113 -15.65 -7.90 20.33
C MET A 113 -17.17 -7.66 20.32
N GLU A 114 -17.68 -6.69 21.10
CA GLU A 114 -19.10 -6.32 21.08
C GLU A 114 -19.54 -5.63 19.79
N ASP A 115 -18.61 -5.14 18.96
CA ASP A 115 -18.92 -4.42 17.72
C ASP A 115 -19.03 -5.35 16.49
N ILE A 116 -18.73 -6.66 16.62
CA ILE A 116 -18.65 -7.60 15.49
C ILE A 116 -19.93 -7.62 14.65
N ASP A 117 -21.09 -7.60 15.31
CA ASP A 117 -22.40 -7.68 14.66
C ASP A 117 -22.94 -6.31 14.22
N LEU A 118 -22.24 -5.21 14.55
CA LEU A 118 -22.65 -3.88 14.12
C LEU A 118 -22.37 -3.68 12.63
N PRO A 119 -23.16 -2.84 11.93
CA PRO A 119 -22.81 -2.37 10.60
C PRO A 119 -21.40 -1.74 10.61
N VAL A 120 -20.60 -2.00 9.56
CA VAL A 120 -19.18 -1.55 9.46
C VAL A 120 -18.99 -0.06 9.77
N HIS A 121 -19.95 0.80 9.39
CA HIS A 121 -19.87 2.25 9.64
C HIS A 121 -20.13 2.66 11.10
N GLU A 122 -20.65 1.76 11.92
CA GLU A 122 -20.87 1.93 13.36
C GLU A 122 -19.79 1.25 14.20
N GLN A 123 -18.96 0.39 13.59
CA GLN A 123 -17.86 -0.31 14.26
C GLN A 123 -16.74 0.67 14.66
N ARG A 124 -16.25 0.54 15.89
CA ARG A 124 -15.17 1.39 16.41
C ARG A 124 -13.80 0.89 15.97
N HIS A 125 -13.48 1.09 14.68
CA HIS A 125 -12.22 0.67 14.11
C HIS A 125 -11.02 1.45 14.64
N GLU A 126 -10.06 0.70 15.17
CA GLU A 126 -8.73 1.18 15.50
C GLU A 126 -7.73 0.71 14.43
N PRO A 127 -7.07 1.61 13.68
CA PRO A 127 -6.16 1.22 12.62
C PRO A 127 -4.86 0.64 13.18
N LEU A 128 -4.43 -0.50 12.64
CA LEU A 128 -3.19 -1.18 13.02
C LEU A 128 -2.09 -1.02 11.95
N ALA A 129 -2.46 -1.08 10.67
CA ALA A 129 -1.52 -0.88 9.57
C ALA A 129 -2.23 -0.52 8.27
N PHE A 130 -1.57 0.29 7.44
CA PHE A 130 -1.95 0.56 6.06
C PHE A 130 -0.95 -0.09 5.10
N TYR A 131 -1.45 -0.71 4.04
CA TYR A 131 -0.63 -1.30 2.99
C TYR A 131 -1.09 -0.79 1.62
N GLY A 132 -0.17 -0.83 0.66
CA GLY A 132 -0.49 -0.55 -0.72
C GLY A 132 0.71 -0.68 -1.63
N LYS A 133 0.44 -0.82 -2.91
CA LYS A 133 1.46 -0.87 -3.97
C LYS A 133 0.80 -0.51 -5.30
N ARG A 134 1.56 0.17 -6.17
CA ARG A 134 1.20 0.33 -7.58
C ARG A 134 1.46 -0.95 -8.36
N PHE A 135 0.55 -1.31 -9.25
CA PHE A 135 0.78 -2.41 -10.18
C PHE A 135 1.90 -2.05 -11.16
N SER A 136 2.64 -3.06 -11.59
CA SER A 136 3.83 -2.93 -12.42
C SER A 136 3.94 -4.07 -13.44
N GLY A 137 4.51 -3.79 -14.62
CA GLY A 137 4.79 -4.80 -15.63
C GLY A 137 3.55 -5.56 -16.12
N ALA A 138 3.51 -6.87 -15.88
CA ALA A 138 2.37 -7.71 -16.26
C ALA A 138 1.12 -7.47 -15.38
N GLU A 139 1.30 -7.01 -14.13
CA GLU A 139 0.20 -6.79 -13.18
C GLU A 139 -0.81 -5.74 -13.67
N LEU A 140 -0.35 -4.76 -14.46
CA LEU A 140 -1.21 -3.72 -15.04
C LEU A 140 -2.27 -4.28 -16.00
N ARG A 141 -1.99 -5.43 -16.63
CA ARG A 141 -2.86 -6.10 -17.61
C ARG A 141 -3.79 -7.14 -16.98
N TRP A 142 -3.71 -7.34 -15.66
CA TRP A 142 -4.65 -8.18 -14.95
C TRP A 142 -6.06 -7.61 -15.02
N SER A 143 -7.04 -8.52 -15.05
CA SER A 143 -8.45 -8.17 -14.93
C SER A 143 -8.76 -7.64 -13.52
N THR A 144 -9.87 -6.91 -13.37
CA THR A 144 -10.31 -6.38 -12.07
C THR A 144 -10.36 -7.45 -10.97
N PRO A 145 -10.95 -8.65 -11.18
CA PRO A 145 -10.97 -9.68 -10.14
C PRO A 145 -9.58 -10.21 -9.77
N GLU A 146 -8.66 -10.29 -10.74
CA GLU A 146 -7.27 -10.70 -10.48
C GLU A 146 -6.53 -9.64 -9.65
N LYS A 147 -6.77 -8.35 -9.91
CA LYS A 147 -6.17 -7.24 -9.16
C LYS A 147 -6.67 -7.18 -7.71
N GLU A 148 -7.95 -7.41 -7.49
CA GLU A 148 -8.53 -7.47 -6.14
C GLU A 148 -8.04 -8.71 -5.37
N ALA A 149 -8.00 -9.88 -6.01
CA ALA A 149 -7.43 -11.08 -5.39
C ALA A 149 -5.95 -10.86 -5.01
N ALA A 150 -5.18 -10.22 -5.90
CA ALA A 150 -3.81 -9.84 -5.60
C ALA A 150 -3.71 -8.87 -4.41
N ALA A 151 -4.66 -7.94 -4.25
CA ALA A 151 -4.70 -7.05 -3.09
C ALA A 151 -4.84 -7.83 -1.78
N ILE A 152 -5.74 -8.82 -1.74
CA ILE A 152 -5.95 -9.69 -0.58
C ILE A 152 -4.68 -10.48 -0.25
N ILE A 153 -4.11 -11.19 -1.22
CA ILE A 153 -2.91 -12.00 -1.02
C ILE A 153 -1.74 -11.15 -0.52
N ASN A 154 -1.47 -10.02 -1.19
CA ASN A 154 -0.37 -9.15 -0.79
C ASN A 154 -0.60 -8.52 0.59
N ALA A 155 -1.85 -8.23 0.96
CA ALA A 155 -2.16 -7.69 2.27
C ALA A 155 -2.02 -8.74 3.37
N THR A 156 -2.47 -9.98 3.14
CA THR A 156 -2.36 -11.08 4.11
C THR A 156 -0.91 -11.53 4.30
N GLU A 157 -0.11 -11.58 3.24
CA GLU A 157 1.32 -11.88 3.34
C GLU A 157 2.09 -10.80 4.09
N ARG A 158 1.80 -9.52 3.82
CA ARG A 158 2.51 -8.40 4.48
C ARG A 158 2.03 -8.11 5.90
N GLY A 159 0.79 -8.48 6.21
CA GLY A 159 0.15 -8.29 7.51
C GLY A 159 0.07 -9.58 8.32
N ASP A 160 0.84 -10.62 7.95
CA ASP A 160 0.80 -11.94 8.59
C ASP A 160 0.91 -11.86 10.11
N PHE A 161 1.83 -11.04 10.63
CA PHE A 161 2.04 -10.81 12.06
C PHE A 161 0.85 -10.17 12.79
N LEU A 162 -0.07 -9.52 12.08
CA LEU A 162 -1.32 -8.96 12.64
C LEU A 162 -2.54 -9.85 12.38
N LEU A 163 -2.49 -10.68 11.34
CA LEU A 163 -3.63 -11.46 10.86
C LEU A 163 -3.58 -12.93 11.31
N GLN A 164 -2.38 -13.49 11.52
CA GLN A 164 -2.17 -14.83 12.08
C GLN A 164 -2.29 -14.78 13.62
N THR A 165 -3.47 -14.43 14.11
CA THR A 165 -3.78 -14.47 15.54
C THR A 165 -4.42 -15.81 15.92
N SER A 166 -4.75 -15.99 17.20
CA SER A 166 -5.50 -17.17 17.66
C SER A 166 -6.95 -17.21 17.16
N ARG A 167 -7.44 -16.13 16.52
CA ARG A 167 -8.80 -16.00 15.99
C ARG A 167 -8.74 -15.73 14.48
N GLU A 168 -9.80 -16.14 13.80
CA GLU A 168 -10.05 -15.73 12.41
C GLU A 168 -10.22 -14.21 12.34
N PHE A 169 -9.77 -13.58 11.25
CA PHE A 169 -9.98 -12.15 11.00
C PHE A 169 -11.19 -11.94 10.08
N LEU A 170 -11.85 -10.78 10.19
CA LEU A 170 -12.94 -10.41 9.30
C LEU A 170 -12.37 -9.73 8.05
N MET A 171 -12.77 -10.17 6.86
CA MET A 171 -12.33 -9.58 5.60
C MET A 171 -13.47 -8.80 4.93
N PHE A 172 -13.20 -7.56 4.56
CA PHE A 172 -14.11 -6.66 3.87
C PHE A 172 -13.52 -6.27 2.51
N CYS A 173 -14.28 -6.53 1.44
CA CYS A 173 -13.94 -6.14 0.08
C CYS A 173 -15.24 -5.73 -0.65
N ASP A 174 -15.13 -4.75 -1.52
CA ASP A 174 -16.23 -4.15 -2.28
C ASP A 174 -16.72 -5.00 -3.47
N HIS A 175 -15.99 -6.06 -3.83
CA HIS A 175 -16.30 -6.84 -5.00
C HIS A 175 -17.05 -8.15 -4.72
N ARG A 176 -18.34 -8.15 -5.08
CA ARG A 176 -19.26 -9.31 -4.99
C ARG A 176 -18.74 -10.59 -5.67
N ASN A 177 -17.84 -10.50 -6.67
CA ASN A 177 -17.33 -11.72 -7.31
C ASN A 177 -16.22 -12.40 -6.49
N LEU A 178 -15.55 -11.71 -5.56
CA LEU A 178 -14.56 -12.34 -4.68
C LEU A 178 -15.20 -13.21 -3.60
N THR A 179 -16.46 -12.94 -3.24
CA THR A 179 -17.25 -13.86 -2.41
C THR A 179 -17.30 -15.26 -3.02
N PHE A 180 -17.28 -15.41 -4.35
CA PHE A 180 -17.21 -16.71 -5.02
C PHE A 180 -15.80 -17.32 -5.09
N ILE A 181 -14.73 -16.53 -4.91
CA ILE A 181 -13.36 -17.08 -4.92
C ILE A 181 -13.02 -17.71 -3.55
N PHE A 182 -13.57 -17.15 -2.48
CA PHE A 182 -13.29 -17.57 -1.09
C PHE A 182 -14.46 -18.28 -0.39
N ALA A 183 -15.64 -18.39 -1.01
CA ALA A 183 -16.73 -19.22 -0.50
C ALA A 183 -16.37 -20.70 -0.61
N LYS A 184 -16.63 -21.47 0.45
CA LYS A 184 -16.37 -22.92 0.52
C LYS A 184 -17.03 -23.75 -0.60
N ASP A 185 -18.08 -23.21 -1.22
CA ASP A 185 -18.97 -23.94 -2.14
C ASP A 185 -18.90 -23.47 -3.60
N ALA A 186 -17.94 -22.64 -3.97
CA ALA A 186 -17.90 -22.04 -5.29
C ALA A 186 -16.89 -22.73 -6.23
N GLU A 187 -17.39 -23.37 -7.30
CA GLU A 187 -16.55 -23.97 -8.34
C GLU A 187 -15.80 -22.89 -9.13
N MET A 188 -14.51 -22.76 -8.85
CA MET A 188 -13.59 -21.91 -9.60
C MET A 188 -13.10 -22.61 -10.87
N LYS A 189 -13.06 -21.88 -12.00
CA LYS A 189 -12.41 -22.38 -13.23
C LYS A 189 -10.91 -22.58 -12.96
N LYS A 190 -10.39 -23.79 -13.24
CA LYS A 190 -9.00 -24.24 -12.96
C LYS A 190 -7.88 -23.23 -13.27
N HIS A 191 -8.00 -22.50 -14.38
CA HIS A 191 -6.99 -21.52 -14.82
C HIS A 191 -6.94 -20.26 -13.93
N THR A 192 -8.04 -19.90 -13.27
CA THR A 192 -8.12 -18.79 -12.31
C THR A 192 -7.52 -19.22 -10.97
N ALA A 193 -7.81 -20.45 -10.52
CA ALA A 193 -7.23 -21.01 -9.30
C ALA A 193 -5.69 -21.13 -9.37
N GLN A 194 -5.15 -21.63 -10.49
CA GLN A 194 -3.69 -21.77 -10.68
C GLN A 194 -2.90 -20.46 -10.68
N LYS A 195 -3.55 -19.31 -10.84
CA LYS A 195 -2.91 -17.99 -10.77
C LYS A 195 -2.87 -17.41 -9.35
N ILE A 196 -3.74 -17.90 -8.46
CA ILE A 196 -3.82 -17.49 -7.05
C ILE A 196 -2.80 -18.26 -6.20
N GLU A 197 -2.46 -19.49 -6.60
CA GLU A 197 -1.50 -20.37 -5.91
C GLU A 197 -0.02 -20.10 -6.24
N ARG A 198 0.31 -19.06 -7.02
CA ARG A 198 1.68 -18.72 -7.42
C ARG A 198 2.17 -17.44 -6.76
#